data_AF-A0A8J6QR98-F1
#
_entry.id   AF-A0A8J6QR98-F1
#
_cell.length_a   1.000
_cell.length_b   1.000
_cell.length_c   1.000
_cell.angle_alpha   90.00
_cell.angle_beta   90.00
_cell.angle_gamma   90.00
#
_symmetry.space_group_name_H-M   'P 1'
#
loop_
_entity.id
_entity.type
_entity.pdbx_description
1 polymer ?
#
loop_
_entity_poly.entity_id
_entity_poly.type
_entity_poly.pdbx_seq_one_letter_code
_entity_poly.pdbx_strand_id
1 'polypeptide(L)'
;MSRGLPHNKLQVHYRVLQQGETATVWVAGTTAGDTVPERWPAWLSMSRIQWFPAWLEGEQLDWALLQQLRLSHPMADQVAVDRVTVLRQGVVLQER
;
A
#
# COMPACT_ATOMS: atom_id res chain seq x y z
N MET A 1 12.90 -23.56 24.82
CA MET A 1 11.65 -22.84 25.17
C MET A 1 11.40 -21.80 24.10
N SER A 2 10.55 -22.08 23.11
CA SER A 2 10.20 -21.09 22.08
C SER A 2 9.27 -20.06 22.72
N ARG A 3 9.80 -18.88 23.06
CA ARG A 3 8.97 -17.74 23.47
C ARG A 3 8.30 -17.18 22.23
N GLY A 4 7.14 -17.72 21.88
CA GLY A 4 6.32 -17.16 20.81
C GLY A 4 6.05 -15.69 21.13
N LEU A 5 6.38 -14.81 20.19
CA LEU A 5 6.21 -13.38 20.35
C LEU A 5 4.76 -12.99 19.97
N PRO A 6 4.12 -12.08 20.72
CA PRO A 6 2.75 -11.68 20.45
C PRO A 6 2.65 -10.82 19.18
N HIS A 7 1.60 -11.05 18.40
CA HIS A 7 1.31 -10.34 17.16
C HIS A 7 -0.14 -9.84 17.13
N ASN A 8 -0.33 -8.70 16.49
CA ASN A 8 -1.63 -8.14 16.17
C ASN A 8 -1.99 -8.48 14.71
N LYS A 9 -3.23 -8.90 14.46
CA LYS A 9 -3.77 -9.05 13.11
C LYS A 9 -4.33 -7.70 12.70
N LEU A 10 -3.78 -7.11 11.64
CA LEU A 10 -4.16 -5.80 11.14
C LEU A 10 -4.81 -5.93 9.76
N GLN A 11 -5.82 -5.12 9.50
CA GLN A 11 -6.29 -4.76 8.16
C GLN A 11 -5.79 -3.35 7.85
N VAL A 12 -5.03 -3.22 6.78
CA VAL A 12 -4.38 -1.99 6.37
C VAL A 12 -4.98 -1.56 5.03
N HIS A 13 -5.62 -0.41 5.02
CA HIS A 13 -6.05 0.30 3.83
C HIS A 13 -4.99 1.34 3.47
N TYR A 14 -4.54 1.31 2.23
CA TYR A 14 -3.47 2.16 1.75
C TYR A 14 -3.69 2.49 0.27
N ARG A 15 -3.01 3.52 -0.19
CA ARG A 15 -2.98 3.92 -1.59
C ARG A 15 -1.55 3.92 -2.11
N VAL A 16 -1.43 3.58 -3.38
CA VAL A 16 -0.17 3.66 -4.13
C VAL A 16 -0.37 4.55 -5.34
N LEU A 17 0.56 5.47 -5.57
CA LEU A 17 0.60 6.28 -6.78
C LEU A 17 1.45 5.53 -7.80
N GLN A 18 0.83 5.10 -8.89
CA GLN A 18 1.57 4.46 -9.99
C GLN A 18 0.92 4.80 -11.33
N GLN A 19 1.67 4.61 -12.41
CA GLN A 19 1.18 4.70 -13.78
C GLN A 19 0.05 3.68 -13.97
N GLY A 20 -1.20 4.15 -13.98
CA GLY A 20 -2.37 3.27 -13.84
C GLY A 20 -3.57 3.69 -14.68
N GLU A 21 -3.71 4.99 -14.98
CA GLU A 21 -4.78 5.49 -15.83
C GLU A 21 -4.25 5.72 -17.25
N THR A 22 -4.95 5.18 -18.24
CA THR A 22 -4.69 5.49 -19.65
C THR A 22 -5.81 6.42 -20.11
N ALA A 23 -5.45 7.66 -20.44
CA ALA A 23 -6.37 8.64 -20.99
C ALA A 23 -6.09 8.85 -22.48
N THR A 24 -7.13 9.20 -23.23
CA THR A 24 -7.00 9.61 -24.63
C THR A 24 -6.89 11.13 -24.65
N VAL A 25 -5.73 11.65 -25.03
CA VAL A 25 -5.48 13.09 -25.06
C VAL A 25 -5.54 13.62 -26.49
N TRP A 26 -6.13 14.81 -26.64
CA TRP A 26 -6.18 15.52 -27.91
C TRP A 26 -4.88 16.28 -28.15
N VAL A 27 -4.30 16.12 -29.34
CA VAL A 27 -3.11 16.87 -29.73
C VAL A 27 -3.55 18.11 -30.51
N ALA A 28 -3.40 19.29 -29.90
CA ALA A 28 -3.65 20.54 -30.59
C ALA A 28 -2.51 20.84 -31.58
N GLY A 29 -2.83 21.15 -32.84
CA GLY A 29 -1.87 21.58 -33.86
C GLY A 29 -1.64 20.61 -35.02
N THR A 30 -2.24 19.42 -35.00
CA THR A 30 -2.33 18.53 -36.16
C THR A 30 -3.63 18.83 -36.92
N THR A 31 -3.56 18.85 -38.25
CA THR A 31 -4.71 19.17 -39.14
C THR A 31 -5.79 18.09 -39.14
N ALA A 32 -5.48 16.89 -38.67
CA ALA A 32 -6.44 15.86 -38.30
C ALA A 32 -6.53 15.83 -36.77
N GLY A 33 -7.74 15.73 -36.23
CA GLY A 33 -8.00 15.65 -34.78
C GLY A 33 -7.48 14.34 -34.19
N ASP A 34 -6.15 14.23 -34.13
CA ASP A 34 -5.47 13.04 -33.67
C ASP A 34 -5.51 12.98 -32.14
N THR A 35 -5.86 11.80 -31.64
CA THR A 35 -5.80 11.49 -30.24
C THR A 35 -4.73 10.45 -29.97
N VAL A 36 -3.95 10.63 -28.91
CA VAL A 36 -2.94 9.66 -28.50
C VAL A 36 -3.29 9.08 -27.12
N PRO A 37 -3.04 7.78 -26.88
CA PRO A 37 -3.13 7.22 -25.55
C PRO A 37 -1.95 7.71 -24.71
N GLU A 38 -2.24 8.33 -23.58
CA GLU A 38 -1.25 8.78 -22.60
C GLU A 38 -1.51 8.09 -21.26
N ARG A 39 -0.44 7.74 -20.54
CA ARG A 39 -0.54 7.13 -19.21
C ARG A 39 -0.25 8.16 -18.13
N TRP A 40 -1.16 8.30 -17.19
CA TRP A 40 -1.06 9.23 -16.07
C TRP A 40 -0.93 8.48 -14.73
N PRO A 41 -0.16 9.04 -13.77
CA PRO A 41 -0.15 8.53 -12.41
C PRO A 41 -1.54 8.62 -11.78
N ALA A 42 -1.98 7.51 -11.19
CA ALA A 42 -3.25 7.44 -10.48
C ALA A 42 -3.07 6.80 -9.11
N TRP A 43 -3.86 7.28 -8.14
CA TRP A 43 -3.90 6.69 -6.81
C TRP A 43 -4.78 5.44 -6.83
N LEU A 44 -4.16 4.28 -6.63
CA LEU A 44 -4.87 3.02 -6.53
C LEU A 44 -5.08 2.65 -5.07
N SER A 45 -6.33 2.42 -4.70
CA SER A 45 -6.72 2.04 -3.33
C SER A 45 -6.62 0.53 -3.15
N MET A 46 -6.00 0.11 -2.06
CA MET A 46 -5.74 -1.30 -1.74
C MET A 46 -6.05 -1.60 -0.28
N SER A 47 -6.30 -2.88 0.02
CA SER A 47 -6.51 -3.37 1.38
C SER A 47 -5.74 -4.68 1.56
N ARG A 48 -5.02 -4.82 2.68
CA ARG A 48 -4.27 -6.03 3.01
C ARG A 48 -4.47 -6.41 4.47
N ILE A 49 -4.58 -7.72 4.72
CA ILE A 49 -4.57 -8.27 6.08
C ILE A 49 -3.20 -8.88 6.36
N GLN A 50 -2.60 -8.56 7.50
CA GLN A 50 -1.26 -9.03 7.88
C GLN A 50 -1.06 -9.07 9.39
N TRP A 51 -0.05 -9.83 9.83
CA TRP A 51 0.36 -9.90 11.24
C TRP A 51 1.53 -8.97 11.50
N PHE A 52 1.46 -8.19 12.56
CA PHE A 52 2.51 -7.27 13.00
C PHE A 52 2.90 -7.57 14.45
N PRO A 53 4.18 -7.42 14.82
CA PRO A 53 4.59 -7.47 16.22
C PRO A 53 3.71 -6.61 17.13
N ALA A 54 3.23 -7.19 18.23
CA ALA A 54 2.26 -6.49 19.10
C ALA A 54 2.89 -5.33 19.89
N TRP A 55 4.22 -5.24 19.96
CA TRP A 55 4.93 -4.12 20.60
C TRP A 55 5.17 -2.92 19.67
N LEU A 56 4.83 -3.04 18.38
CA LEU A 56 4.85 -1.90 17.47
C LEU A 56 3.52 -1.15 17.58
N GLU A 57 3.60 0.10 18.01
CA GLU A 57 2.46 0.99 18.21
C GLU A 57 2.76 2.39 17.67
N GLY A 58 1.71 3.16 17.41
CA GLY A 58 1.80 4.54 16.93
C GLY A 58 2.73 4.70 15.73
N GLU A 59 3.64 5.68 15.80
CA GLU A 59 4.56 6.02 14.71
C GLU A 59 5.48 4.86 14.31
N GLN A 60 5.88 3.99 15.25
CA GLN A 60 6.74 2.83 14.92
C GLN A 60 6.00 1.83 14.04
N LEU A 61 4.72 1.60 14.32
CA LEU A 61 3.87 0.77 13.50
C LEU A 61 3.67 1.39 12.11
N ASP A 62 3.36 2.68 12.05
CA ASP A 62 3.14 3.40 10.79
C ASP A 62 4.39 3.38 9.91
N TRP A 63 5.57 3.59 10.50
CA TRP A 63 6.84 3.55 9.77
C TRP A 63 7.14 2.15 9.24
N ALA A 64 6.96 1.11 10.08
CA ALA A 64 7.15 -0.28 9.66
C ALA A 64 6.19 -0.68 8.54
N LEU A 65 4.91 -0.27 8.63
CA LEU A 65 3.91 -0.48 7.58
C LEU A 65 4.34 0.21 6.27
N LEU A 66 4.74 1.48 6.34
CA LEU A 66 5.15 2.24 5.18
C LEU A 66 6.35 1.60 4.47
N GLN A 67 7.37 1.18 5.21
CA GLN A 67 8.52 0.48 4.62
C GLN A 67 8.12 -0.84 3.95
N GLN A 68 7.29 -1.64 4.60
CA GLN A 68 6.85 -2.91 4.02
C GLN A 68 6.03 -2.69 2.75
N LEU A 69 5.17 -1.67 2.72
CA LEU A 69 4.36 -1.33 1.56
C LEU A 69 5.20 -0.78 0.40
N ARG A 70 6.24 0.01 0.68
CA ARG A 70 7.22 0.45 -0.33
C ARG A 70 7.97 -0.73 -0.93
N LEU A 71 8.40 -1.68 -0.11
CA LEU A 71 9.07 -2.91 -0.58
C LEU A 71 8.15 -3.77 -1.44
N SER A 72 6.84 -3.84 -1.14
CA SER A 72 5.90 -4.62 -1.94
C SER A 72 5.44 -3.91 -3.23
N HIS A 73 5.66 -2.59 -3.36
CA HIS A 73 5.28 -1.81 -4.53
C HIS A 73 6.49 -1.02 -5.09
N PRO A 74 7.49 -1.71 -5.64
CA PRO A 74 8.73 -1.07 -6.11
C PRO A 74 8.52 -0.10 -7.27
N MET A 75 7.39 -0.20 -7.99
CA MET A 75 7.02 0.67 -9.11
C MET A 75 6.09 1.83 -8.70
N ALA A 76 5.73 1.93 -7.42
CA ALA A 76 4.92 3.04 -6.94
C ALA A 76 5.81 4.25 -6.67
N ASP A 77 5.44 5.40 -7.25
CA ASP A 77 6.10 6.68 -7.00
C ASP A 77 5.88 7.13 -5.56
N GLN A 78 4.69 6.85 -5.01
CA GLN A 78 4.32 7.17 -3.64
C GLN A 78 3.45 6.07 -3.02
N VAL A 79 3.53 5.98 -1.70
CA VAL A 79 2.72 5.07 -0.88
C VAL A 79 2.20 5.85 0.31
N ALA A 80 0.91 5.70 0.62
CA ALA A 80 0.25 6.33 1.75
C ALA A 80 -0.62 5.32 2.50
N VAL A 81 -0.49 5.25 3.82
CA VAL A 81 -1.40 4.48 4.67
C VAL A 81 -2.60 5.36 5.02
N ASP A 82 -3.81 4.90 4.73
CA ASP A 82 -5.03 5.67 5.00
C ASP A 82 -5.70 5.25 6.31
N ARG A 83 -5.76 3.94 6.57
CA ARG A 83 -6.41 3.39 7.77
C ARG A 83 -5.82 2.06 8.18
N VAL A 84 -5.55 1.92 9.47
CA VAL A 84 -5.19 0.64 10.10
C VAL A 84 -6.31 0.23 11.04
N THR A 85 -6.82 -0.99 10.88
CA THR A 85 -7.84 -1.58 11.76
C THR A 85 -7.27 -2.82 12.41
N VAL A 86 -7.31 -2.88 13.74
CA VAL A 86 -6.89 -4.06 14.48
C VAL A 86 -8.02 -5.08 14.49
N LEU A 87 -7.78 -6.24 13.89
CA LEU A 87 -8.74 -7.35 13.83
C LEU A 87 -8.59 -8.30 15.02
N ARG A 88 -7.35 -8.52 15.51
CA ARG A 88 -7.03 -9.31 16.70
C ARG A 88 -5.78 -8.77 17.37
N GLN A 89 -5.71 -8.85 18.70
CA GLN A 89 -4.57 -8.37 19.49
C GLN A 89 -3.88 -9.51 20.24
N GLY A 90 -2.56 -9.42 20.40
CA GLY A 90 -1.79 -10.26 21.34
C GLY A 90 -1.75 -11.74 21.01
N VAL A 91 -1.91 -12.13 19.74
CA VAL A 91 -1.89 -13.54 19.33
C VAL A 91 -0.46 -14.04 19.29
N VAL A 92 -0.18 -15.09 20.06
CA VAL A 92 1.13 -15.76 20.02
C VAL A 92 1.16 -16.71 18.82
N LEU A 93 1.97 -16.35 17.81
CA LEU A 93 2.21 -17.20 16.65
C LEU A 93 3.31 -18.21 17.02
N GLN A 94 3.04 -19.50 16.87
CA GLN A 94 4.07 -20.53 17.02
C GLN A 94 4.88 -20.61 15.72
N GLU A 95 6.20 -20.48 15.81
CA GLU A 95 7.10 -20.86 14.71
C GLU A 95 6.98 -22.37 14.52
N ARG A 96 6.67 -22.78 13.29
CA ARG A 96 6.44 -24.17 12.91
C ARG A 96 7.73 -24.83 12.48
#